data_AF-A0A537TJC9-F1
#
_entry.id   AF-A0A537TJC9-F1
#
_cell.length_a   1.000
_cell.length_b   1.000
_cell.length_c   1.000
_cell.angle_alpha   90.00
_cell.angle_beta   90.00
_cell.angle_gamma   90.00
#
_symmetry.space_group_name_H-M   'P 1'
#
loop_
_entity.id
_entity.type
_entity.pdbx_description
1 polymer ?
#
loop_
_entity_poly.entity_id
_entity_poly.type
_entity_poly.pdbx_seq_one_letter_code
_entity_poly.pdbx_strand_id
1 'polypeptide(L)'
;MPLNLLHGSVGLRTLGVVAATVACLVLTGAAQVGASSCAGRTPTIVGTPGSDDITGTDGPDVIVGLGGNDTIHGLGGDDEICTGDGNDTIYGGDGNDGVFAGGGNDAIYGEAGTDALFGDSGNDTIDAGTGPFDGVNGGPGDDTMTGSGFDLVTFLDAANGVRVDFRSGTATGEGHDTFTGFLAASGSNYNDALIGDGQGNDFFPLGGNDVVRGNGGFDTVLFVSTVNVDLAKRHASGEGSDTLLSIEGVGTNKGNDVLAGDAGGNFLWGNVGNDRLLGRGGNDRLVGDEGNDVLEGGGGNDTLWGGAGNDSLIGGAGTNDEVDFFTSESGVSVDLAAGTSSGDGNDVVRGVESVSGTEFDDRLAGTPRSNSLYGEGGNDALAGGGGNDFLNGGSGTDSLDGGTGSDYCIDGETLSACESSGTSAFRFVRGHGKGTTYGGDGSSGEDVSRLTAIARLLQSFTRAEVGQVLPSELVRWHSEPTCRSARGRNVTSIAPPSFVEPRSNMQVRWQGSLYRVGGGRTTKPAAPAEAQVVGLDIATPGYPNSWHYAGKRTKNYLRITRTVPAGRYYWQSTVLWEQTGDTLTGRVEPNHQPPSAAGGSDSCSFRRR
;
A
#
# COMPACT_ATOMS: atom_id res chain seq x y z
N MET A 1 0.42 -3.13 -16.50
CA MET A 1 -0.48 -2.62 -15.43
C MET A 1 0.26 -1.44 -14.82
N PRO A 2 -0.27 -0.21 -14.80
CA PRO A 2 0.48 0.92 -14.30
C PRO A 2 0.35 0.99 -12.78
N LEU A 3 1.51 1.01 -12.11
CA LEU A 3 1.69 1.52 -10.75
C LEU A 3 1.14 2.95 -10.72
N ASN A 4 0.01 3.16 -10.06
CA ASN A 4 -0.48 4.50 -9.75
C ASN A 4 0.06 4.89 -8.39
N LEU A 5 0.64 6.09 -8.34
CA LEU A 5 1.05 6.79 -7.13
C LEU A 5 -0.11 6.86 -6.13
N LEU A 6 -0.05 6.04 -5.08
CA LEU A 6 -0.42 6.47 -3.74
C LEU A 6 0.92 6.71 -3.03
N HIS A 7 1.27 7.97 -2.79
CA HIS A 7 2.18 8.30 -1.70
C HIS A 7 1.49 7.90 -0.39
N GLY A 8 2.24 7.31 0.55
CA GLY A 8 1.76 6.95 1.87
C GLY A 8 1.73 5.44 2.15
N SER A 9 2.89 4.87 2.46
CA SER A 9 3.23 4.13 3.70
C SER A 9 2.22 3.22 4.43
N VAL A 10 1.02 2.91 3.90
CA VAL A 10 0.15 1.84 4.45
C VAL A 10 0.86 0.47 4.36
N GLY A 11 1.76 0.31 3.39
CA GLY A 11 2.64 -0.86 3.24
C GLY A 11 3.75 -0.97 4.30
N LEU A 12 4.08 0.12 5.00
CA LEU A 12 5.21 0.13 5.93
C LEU A 12 4.82 -0.21 7.37
N ARG A 13 3.62 0.18 7.79
CA ARG A 13 3.03 -0.36 9.02
C ARG A 13 2.76 -1.85 8.88
N THR A 14 2.53 -2.37 7.68
CA THR A 14 2.34 -3.80 7.48
C THR A 14 3.67 -4.55 7.67
N LEU A 15 4.78 -4.17 7.03
CA LEU A 15 6.07 -4.82 7.32
C LEU A 15 6.61 -4.52 8.73
N GLY A 16 6.36 -3.32 9.27
CA GLY A 16 6.79 -2.94 10.61
C GLY A 16 6.11 -3.74 11.72
N VAL A 17 4.81 -3.99 11.54
CA VAL A 17 4.04 -4.89 12.39
C VAL A 17 4.39 -6.35 12.09
N VAL A 18 4.65 -6.76 10.85
CA VAL A 18 5.10 -8.13 10.55
C VAL A 18 6.44 -8.42 11.22
N ALA A 19 7.46 -7.57 11.11
CA ALA A 19 8.75 -7.82 11.75
C ALA A 19 8.68 -7.71 13.27
N ALA A 20 7.97 -6.73 13.84
CA ALA A 20 7.84 -6.61 15.29
C ALA A 20 6.93 -7.69 15.88
N THR A 21 5.88 -8.14 15.19
CA THR A 21 4.97 -9.20 15.63
C THR A 21 5.54 -10.58 15.37
N VAL A 22 6.27 -10.81 14.28
CA VAL A 22 6.99 -12.08 14.03
C VAL A 22 8.26 -12.15 14.87
N ALA A 23 9.02 -11.07 15.06
CA ALA A 23 10.06 -11.04 16.08
C ALA A 23 9.46 -11.14 17.49
N CYS A 24 8.27 -10.61 17.77
CA CYS A 24 7.58 -10.87 19.04
C CYS A 24 7.16 -12.35 19.13
N LEU A 25 6.67 -12.98 18.07
CA LEU A 25 6.29 -14.40 18.05
C LEU A 25 7.52 -15.31 18.13
N VAL A 26 8.68 -14.90 17.61
CA VAL A 26 9.95 -15.63 17.67
C VAL A 26 10.70 -15.35 18.99
N LEU A 27 10.71 -14.11 19.50
CA LEU A 27 11.41 -13.68 20.73
C LEU A 27 10.58 -13.83 22.01
N THR A 28 9.27 -13.57 21.96
CA THR A 28 8.34 -13.87 23.08
C THR A 28 7.81 -15.29 22.98
N GLY A 29 7.79 -15.87 21.77
CA GLY A 29 7.76 -17.32 21.58
C GLY A 29 8.91 -17.94 22.32
N ALA A 30 10.19 -17.59 22.10
CA ALA A 30 11.29 -18.17 22.89
C ALA A 30 11.13 -18.08 24.43
N ALA A 31 10.31 -17.15 24.96
CA ALA A 31 9.96 -17.07 26.38
C ALA A 31 8.71 -17.88 26.80
N GLN A 32 7.83 -18.27 25.87
CA GLN A 32 6.70 -19.22 26.06
C GLN A 32 7.01 -20.64 25.55
N VAL A 33 7.97 -20.80 24.65
CA VAL A 33 8.29 -21.98 23.84
C VAL A 33 9.35 -22.86 24.51
N GLY A 34 10.01 -22.34 25.55
CA GLY A 34 10.84 -23.14 26.46
C GLY A 34 10.06 -24.07 27.40
N ALA A 35 8.73 -24.18 27.26
CA ALA A 35 7.92 -25.11 28.02
C ALA A 35 6.96 -25.84 27.08
N SER A 36 7.28 -27.10 26.81
CA SER A 36 6.40 -28.15 26.30
C SER A 36 5.21 -28.43 27.25
N SER A 37 4.56 -27.39 27.78
CA SER A 37 3.51 -27.48 28.79
C SER A 37 2.94 -26.11 29.16
N CYS A 38 1.65 -26.11 29.56
CA CYS A 38 0.95 -25.08 30.32
C CYS A 38 1.55 -24.83 31.74
N ALA A 39 2.83 -25.16 31.95
CA ALA A 39 3.47 -25.12 33.26
C ALA A 39 3.53 -23.69 33.81
N GLY A 40 2.93 -23.52 35.00
CA GLY A 40 2.94 -22.25 35.72
C GLY A 40 1.65 -21.45 35.60
N ARG A 41 0.70 -21.89 34.77
CA ARG A 41 -0.65 -21.32 34.71
C ARG A 41 -1.63 -22.16 35.51
N THR A 42 -2.66 -21.52 36.04
CA THR A 42 -3.69 -22.21 36.84
C THR A 42 -4.81 -22.64 35.89
N PRO A 43 -5.01 -23.94 35.66
CA PRO A 43 -6.03 -24.39 34.72
C PRO A 43 -7.43 -23.96 35.16
N THR A 44 -8.25 -23.51 34.20
CA THR A 44 -9.69 -23.30 34.39
C THR A 44 -10.42 -24.63 34.31
N ILE A 45 -9.97 -25.53 33.42
CA ILE A 45 -10.55 -26.84 33.19
C ILE A 45 -9.44 -27.90 33.16
N VAL A 46 -9.67 -29.03 33.81
CA VAL A 46 -8.75 -30.17 33.82
C VAL A 46 -9.55 -31.44 33.54
N GLY A 47 -9.12 -32.18 32.52
CA GLY A 47 -9.59 -33.52 32.18
C GLY A 47 -9.06 -34.59 33.13
N THR A 48 -9.10 -35.82 32.65
CA THR A 48 -8.63 -37.03 33.30
C THR A 48 -7.56 -37.69 32.45
N PRO A 49 -6.80 -38.66 32.97
CA PRO A 49 -5.84 -39.42 32.14
C PRO A 49 -6.46 -40.39 31.12
N GLY A 50 -7.73 -40.23 30.75
CA GLY A 50 -8.37 -41.00 29.70
C GLY A 50 -9.21 -40.09 28.82
N SER A 51 -9.66 -40.60 27.67
CA SER A 51 -10.38 -39.79 26.67
C SER A 51 -11.54 -38.96 27.21
N ASP A 52 -11.40 -37.65 27.10
CA ASP A 52 -12.36 -36.66 27.53
C ASP A 52 -12.93 -35.85 26.34
N ASP A 53 -14.11 -35.26 26.57
CA ASP A 53 -14.77 -34.30 25.67
C ASP A 53 -14.93 -33.00 26.48
N ILE A 54 -14.07 -32.03 26.18
CA ILE A 54 -13.87 -30.81 26.96
C ILE A 54 -14.31 -29.61 26.14
N THR A 55 -15.07 -28.71 26.75
CA THR A 55 -15.49 -27.45 26.13
C THR A 55 -15.19 -26.30 27.09
N GLY A 56 -14.44 -25.32 26.61
CA GLY A 56 -14.19 -24.03 27.25
C GLY A 56 -15.41 -23.13 27.24
N THR A 57 -15.15 -21.83 27.34
CA THR A 57 -16.13 -20.76 27.40
C THR A 57 -15.84 -19.71 26.32
N ASP A 58 -16.73 -18.74 26.12
CA ASP A 58 -16.46 -17.62 25.19
C ASP A 58 -15.45 -16.59 25.75
N GLY A 59 -14.66 -16.95 26.77
CA GLY A 59 -13.60 -16.09 27.30
C GLY A 59 -12.34 -16.89 27.60
N PRO A 60 -11.22 -16.21 27.90
CA PRO A 60 -9.91 -16.85 27.99
C PRO A 60 -9.87 -18.03 28.97
N ASP A 61 -9.54 -19.20 28.45
CA ASP A 61 -9.46 -20.45 29.19
C ASP A 61 -8.02 -21.01 29.24
N VAL A 62 -7.76 -21.82 30.27
CA VAL A 62 -6.55 -22.63 30.38
C VAL A 62 -7.00 -24.07 30.56
N ILE A 63 -6.91 -24.87 29.51
CA ILE A 63 -7.47 -26.21 29.44
C ILE A 63 -6.34 -27.24 29.46
N VAL A 64 -6.45 -28.25 30.33
CA VAL A 64 -5.48 -29.35 30.42
C VAL A 64 -6.17 -30.71 30.26
N GLY A 65 -5.89 -31.45 29.19
CA GLY A 65 -6.42 -32.79 28.90
C GLY A 65 -5.78 -33.89 29.76
N LEU A 66 -4.45 -33.86 29.89
CA LEU A 66 -3.55 -34.83 30.52
C LEU A 66 -3.15 -35.98 29.59
N GLY A 67 -4.04 -36.91 29.28
CA GLY A 67 -3.73 -37.93 28.31
C GLY A 67 -4.89 -38.88 28.08
N GLY A 68 -4.72 -39.82 27.15
CA GLY A 68 -5.88 -40.39 26.45
C GLY A 68 -6.22 -39.54 25.23
N ASN A 69 -7.12 -40.03 24.38
CA ASN A 69 -7.47 -39.33 23.16
C ASN A 69 -8.62 -38.36 23.45
N ASP A 70 -8.31 -37.08 23.53
CA ASP A 70 -9.21 -36.02 23.95
C ASP A 70 -9.82 -35.27 22.76
N THR A 71 -11.00 -34.69 22.96
CA THR A 71 -11.58 -33.69 22.05
C THR A 71 -11.79 -32.41 22.84
N ILE A 72 -11.13 -31.33 22.43
CA ILE A 72 -11.14 -30.05 23.15
C ILE A 72 -11.61 -28.93 22.22
N HIS A 73 -12.53 -28.11 22.71
CA HIS A 73 -13.01 -26.89 22.07
C HIS A 73 -12.75 -25.69 23.01
N GLY A 74 -11.91 -24.73 22.61
CA GLY A 74 -11.68 -23.47 23.35
C GLY A 74 -12.91 -22.55 23.30
N LEU A 75 -13.45 -22.38 22.09
CA LEU A 75 -14.60 -21.53 21.71
C LEU A 75 -14.21 -20.10 21.38
N GLY A 76 -14.08 -19.21 22.35
CA GLY A 76 -13.73 -17.83 22.05
C GLY A 76 -12.98 -17.17 23.18
N GLY A 77 -12.23 -16.12 22.87
CA GLY A 77 -11.23 -15.58 23.80
C GLY A 77 -9.85 -16.16 23.50
N ASP A 78 -8.81 -15.58 24.09
CA ASP A 78 -7.44 -16.03 23.89
C ASP A 78 -7.17 -17.23 24.81
N ASP A 79 -7.24 -18.44 24.28
CA ASP A 79 -7.19 -19.69 25.02
C ASP A 79 -5.79 -20.29 25.07
N GLU A 80 -5.56 -21.15 26.06
CA GLU A 80 -4.36 -21.97 26.14
C GLU A 80 -4.72 -23.41 26.45
N ILE A 81 -4.33 -24.31 25.55
CA ILE A 81 -4.79 -25.69 25.52
C ILE A 81 -3.58 -26.61 25.54
N CYS A 82 -3.53 -27.51 26.53
CA CYS A 82 -2.53 -28.57 26.62
C CYS A 82 -3.20 -29.93 26.72
N THR A 83 -3.07 -30.80 25.72
CA THR A 83 -3.80 -32.07 25.70
C THR A 83 -3.00 -33.22 26.31
N GLY A 84 -1.72 -33.34 25.98
CA GLY A 84 -0.79 -34.26 26.64
C GLY A 84 -0.54 -35.52 25.82
N ASP A 85 -0.47 -36.70 26.43
CA ASP A 85 -0.23 -37.94 25.66
C ASP A 85 -1.55 -38.48 25.09
N GLY A 86 -1.70 -38.63 23.79
CA GLY A 86 -2.97 -39.03 23.17
C GLY A 86 -2.97 -38.77 21.68
N ASN A 87 -3.97 -39.30 20.97
CA ASN A 87 -4.29 -38.75 19.65
C ASN A 87 -5.50 -37.85 19.83
N ASP A 88 -5.25 -36.56 19.89
CA ASP A 88 -6.18 -35.54 20.33
C ASP A 88 -6.78 -34.79 19.14
N THR A 89 -7.93 -34.17 19.37
CA THR A 89 -8.57 -33.26 18.41
C THR A 89 -8.84 -31.95 19.11
N ILE A 90 -8.19 -30.89 18.66
CA ILE A 90 -8.21 -29.57 19.30
C ILE A 90 -8.78 -28.54 18.33
N TYR A 91 -9.73 -27.75 18.83
CA TYR A 91 -10.24 -26.55 18.18
C TYR A 91 -9.96 -25.36 19.09
N GLY A 92 -9.13 -24.41 18.65
CA GLY A 92 -8.84 -23.16 19.36
C GLY A 92 -10.11 -22.33 19.48
N GLY A 93 -10.55 -21.76 18.37
CA GLY A 93 -11.80 -21.02 18.30
C GLY A 93 -11.60 -19.61 17.77
N ASP A 94 -12.40 -18.65 18.24
CA ASP A 94 -12.21 -17.23 17.97
C ASP A 94 -11.26 -16.62 19.01
N GLY A 95 -10.03 -16.23 18.68
CA GLY A 95 -9.10 -15.66 19.66
C GLY A 95 -7.66 -15.78 19.22
N ASN A 96 -6.70 -15.35 20.04
CA ASN A 96 -5.29 -15.69 19.81
C ASN A 96 -4.91 -16.86 20.72
N ASP A 97 -4.93 -18.07 20.16
CA ASP A 97 -4.87 -19.29 20.97
C ASP A 97 -3.46 -19.89 21.01
N GLY A 98 -3.10 -20.48 22.15
CA GLY A 98 -1.88 -21.27 22.32
C GLY A 98 -2.22 -22.75 22.48
N VAL A 99 -1.78 -23.62 21.56
CA VAL A 99 -2.05 -25.05 21.62
C VAL A 99 -0.76 -25.85 21.73
N PHE A 100 -0.68 -26.74 22.72
CA PHE A 100 0.38 -27.73 22.89
C PHE A 100 -0.24 -29.13 22.91
N ALA A 101 -0.11 -29.87 21.81
CA ALA A 101 -0.78 -31.16 21.66
C ALA A 101 -0.05 -32.30 22.41
N GLY A 102 1.26 -32.20 22.60
CA GLY A 102 2.02 -33.16 23.39
C GLY A 102 2.47 -34.39 22.62
N GLY A 103 1.91 -35.56 22.91
CA GLY A 103 2.45 -36.83 22.41
C GLY A 103 1.41 -37.69 21.72
N GLY A 104 1.53 -37.86 20.42
CA GLY A 104 0.69 -38.74 19.61
C GLY A 104 0.44 -38.12 18.25
N ASN A 105 -0.61 -38.57 17.57
CA ASN A 105 -0.94 -38.01 16.26
C ASN A 105 -2.19 -37.16 16.37
N ASP A 106 -1.99 -35.86 16.39
CA ASP A 106 -2.99 -34.89 16.80
C ASP A 106 -3.60 -34.16 15.60
N ALA A 107 -4.84 -33.70 15.77
CA ALA A 107 -5.56 -32.88 14.81
C ALA A 107 -5.87 -31.52 15.44
N ILE A 108 -5.17 -30.48 14.99
CA ILE A 108 -5.25 -29.14 15.55
C ILE A 108 -5.88 -28.19 14.55
N TYR A 109 -6.87 -27.42 15.00
CA TYR A 109 -7.54 -26.37 14.22
C TYR A 109 -7.46 -25.06 15.02
N GLY A 110 -6.68 -24.08 14.56
CA GLY A 110 -6.59 -22.75 15.18
C GLY A 110 -7.91 -21.98 15.08
N GLU A 111 -8.55 -22.06 13.91
CA GLU A 111 -9.78 -21.35 13.56
C GLU A 111 -9.59 -19.85 13.31
N ALA A 112 -10.05 -18.92 14.14
CA ALA A 112 -10.03 -17.49 13.82
C ALA A 112 -9.13 -16.73 14.79
N GLY A 113 -7.97 -16.26 14.34
CA GLY A 113 -7.01 -15.82 15.33
C GLY A 113 -5.66 -15.36 14.84
N THR A 114 -4.75 -15.20 15.79
CA THR A 114 -3.31 -15.19 15.57
C THR A 114 -2.78 -16.23 16.53
N ASP A 115 -2.66 -17.44 16.03
CA ASP A 115 -2.53 -18.63 16.87
C ASP A 115 -1.09 -19.11 16.95
N ALA A 116 -0.75 -19.78 18.04
CA ALA A 116 0.52 -20.45 18.27
C ALA A 116 0.25 -21.95 18.48
N LEU A 117 0.49 -22.74 17.44
CA LEU A 117 0.08 -24.15 17.37
C LEU A 117 1.31 -25.06 17.36
N PHE A 118 1.39 -25.96 18.35
CA PHE A 118 2.48 -26.92 18.52
C PHE A 118 1.93 -28.35 18.51
N GLY A 119 2.30 -29.13 17.49
CA GLY A 119 2.02 -30.57 17.41
C GLY A 119 2.83 -31.38 18.43
N ASP A 120 4.02 -30.88 18.78
CA ASP A 120 4.98 -31.58 19.62
C ASP A 120 5.39 -32.92 18.98
N SER A 121 5.17 -34.07 19.60
CA SER A 121 5.72 -35.35 19.10
C SER A 121 4.68 -36.24 18.46
N GLY A 122 4.97 -36.70 17.25
CA GLY A 122 4.17 -37.64 16.49
C GLY A 122 3.84 -37.07 15.11
N ASN A 123 2.86 -37.65 14.42
CA ASN A 123 2.54 -37.23 13.06
C ASN A 123 1.24 -36.44 13.05
N ASP A 124 1.36 -35.12 13.04
CA ASP A 124 0.28 -34.21 13.33
C ASP A 124 -0.34 -33.61 12.08
N THR A 125 -1.62 -33.25 12.19
CA THR A 125 -2.35 -32.49 11.18
C THR A 125 -2.78 -31.17 11.79
N ILE A 126 -2.18 -30.08 11.31
CA ILE A 126 -2.40 -28.74 11.85
C ILE A 126 -2.99 -27.85 10.75
N ASP A 127 -4.16 -27.27 11.04
CA ASP A 127 -4.79 -26.22 10.25
C ASP A 127 -4.79 -24.93 11.08
N ALA A 128 -3.97 -23.97 10.70
CA ALA A 128 -3.88 -22.68 11.38
C ALA A 128 -5.19 -21.89 11.26
N GLY A 129 -6.01 -22.17 10.25
CA GLY A 129 -7.27 -21.50 10.04
C GLY A 129 -7.11 -20.13 9.38
N THR A 130 -7.86 -19.16 9.88
CA THR A 130 -8.01 -17.81 9.33
C THR A 130 -7.46 -16.78 10.30
N GLY A 131 -6.33 -16.19 9.94
CA GLY A 131 -5.68 -15.19 10.76
C GLY A 131 -4.88 -14.23 9.89
N PRO A 132 -4.49 -13.06 10.40
CA PRO A 132 -3.47 -12.28 9.74
C PRO A 132 -2.08 -12.94 9.88
N PHE A 133 -1.81 -13.64 10.98
CA PHE A 133 -0.50 -14.23 11.31
C PHE A 133 -0.63 -15.43 12.26
N ASP A 134 -0.34 -16.65 11.81
CA ASP A 134 -0.25 -17.82 12.68
C ASP A 134 1.17 -18.38 12.77
N GLY A 135 1.55 -18.91 13.94
CA GLY A 135 2.81 -19.61 14.17
C GLY A 135 2.58 -21.11 14.37
N VAL A 136 3.14 -21.93 13.49
CA VAL A 136 2.92 -23.37 13.49
C VAL A 136 4.23 -24.13 13.60
N ASN A 137 4.32 -25.03 14.59
CA ASN A 137 5.41 -25.97 14.77
C ASN A 137 4.84 -27.40 14.79
N GLY A 138 5.25 -28.23 13.83
CA GLY A 138 4.90 -29.66 13.85
C GLY A 138 5.60 -30.40 14.97
N GLY A 139 6.90 -30.17 15.15
CA GLY A 139 7.75 -30.87 16.09
C GLY A 139 8.30 -32.18 15.52
N PRO A 140 8.74 -33.15 16.35
CA PRO A 140 9.25 -34.42 15.85
C PRO A 140 8.18 -35.34 15.25
N GLY A 141 8.32 -35.65 13.96
CA GLY A 141 7.49 -36.62 13.24
C GLY A 141 7.21 -36.18 11.81
N ASP A 142 6.33 -36.87 11.08
CA ASP A 142 5.97 -36.48 9.71
C ASP A 142 4.65 -35.71 9.72
N ASP A 143 4.74 -34.37 9.69
CA ASP A 143 3.59 -33.50 9.91
C ASP A 143 2.96 -32.93 8.64
N THR A 144 1.68 -32.56 8.74
CA THR A 144 0.94 -31.86 7.68
C THR A 144 0.36 -30.57 8.21
N MET A 145 0.84 -29.44 7.68
CA MET A 145 0.47 -28.10 8.12
C MET A 145 -0.23 -27.32 7.01
N THR A 146 -1.30 -26.62 7.33
CA THR A 146 -1.99 -25.70 6.42
C THR A 146 -2.19 -24.36 7.10
N GLY A 147 -1.90 -23.27 6.39
CA GLY A 147 -2.17 -21.91 6.83
C GLY A 147 -2.93 -21.12 5.76
N SER A 148 -3.32 -19.90 6.12
CA SER A 148 -3.83 -18.91 5.19
C SER A 148 -3.46 -17.49 5.61
N GLY A 149 -2.72 -16.78 4.75
CA GLY A 149 -2.29 -15.41 5.04
C GLY A 149 -0.78 -15.32 5.15
N PHE A 150 -0.28 -14.53 6.10
CA PHE A 150 1.14 -14.36 6.36
C PHE A 150 1.57 -15.23 7.55
N ASP A 151 1.53 -16.55 7.37
CA ASP A 151 1.82 -17.48 8.46
C ASP A 151 3.28 -17.92 8.48
N LEU A 152 3.74 -18.27 9.68
CA LEU A 152 5.08 -18.76 10.00
C LEU A 152 5.05 -20.26 10.27
N VAL A 153 5.85 -21.02 9.52
CA VAL A 153 6.26 -22.37 9.93
C VAL A 153 7.57 -22.26 10.72
N THR A 154 7.61 -22.79 11.95
CA THR A 154 8.74 -22.57 12.86
C THR A 154 9.42 -23.85 13.31
N PHE A 155 10.75 -23.81 13.42
CA PHE A 155 11.61 -24.92 13.84
C PHE A 155 12.60 -24.52 14.95
N LEU A 156 12.24 -23.49 15.73
CA LEU A 156 13.08 -22.85 16.75
C LEU A 156 13.76 -23.85 17.70
N ASP A 157 13.03 -24.89 18.12
CA ASP A 157 13.49 -25.88 19.10
C ASP A 157 13.98 -27.18 18.48
N ALA A 158 14.13 -27.23 17.16
CA ALA A 158 14.68 -28.40 16.48
C ALA A 158 16.05 -28.75 17.06
N ALA A 159 16.27 -30.04 17.31
CA ALA A 159 17.49 -30.55 17.92
C ALA A 159 18.67 -30.64 16.93
N ASN A 160 18.41 -30.38 15.63
CA ASN A 160 19.38 -30.38 14.55
C ASN A 160 19.02 -29.31 13.51
N GLY A 161 19.92 -29.09 12.56
CA GLY A 161 19.66 -28.18 11.44
C GLY A 161 18.54 -28.70 10.54
N VAL A 162 17.66 -27.80 10.14
CA VAL A 162 16.49 -28.05 9.32
C VAL A 162 16.69 -27.59 7.87
N ARG A 163 15.90 -28.18 6.97
CA ARG A 163 15.79 -27.73 5.58
C ARG A 163 14.34 -27.44 5.27
N VAL A 164 14.01 -26.19 5.00
CA VAL A 164 12.67 -25.72 4.64
C VAL A 164 12.67 -25.28 3.18
N ASP A 165 11.74 -25.80 2.37
CA ASP A 165 11.66 -25.52 0.93
C ASP A 165 10.23 -25.16 0.52
N PHE A 166 9.95 -23.86 0.36
CA PHE A 166 8.65 -23.33 -0.04
C PHE A 166 8.21 -23.78 -1.44
N ARG A 167 9.16 -24.15 -2.30
CA ARG A 167 8.83 -24.59 -3.68
C ARG A 167 8.15 -25.95 -3.70
N SER A 168 8.53 -26.83 -2.77
CA SER A 168 7.89 -28.13 -2.59
C SER A 168 6.87 -28.13 -1.46
N GLY A 169 6.85 -27.12 -0.60
CA GLY A 169 6.03 -27.09 0.60
C GLY A 169 6.44 -28.19 1.58
N THR A 170 7.75 -28.35 1.80
CA THR A 170 8.29 -29.45 2.62
C THR A 170 9.39 -28.98 3.56
N ALA A 171 9.45 -29.55 4.75
CA ALA A 171 10.57 -29.39 5.67
C ALA A 171 11.18 -30.74 6.07
N THR A 172 12.45 -30.73 6.47
CA THR A 172 13.10 -31.91 7.06
C THR A 172 14.02 -31.50 8.20
N GLY A 173 14.18 -32.36 9.21
CA GLY A 173 15.11 -32.15 10.32
C GLY A 173 14.55 -32.69 11.64
N GLU A 174 13.25 -32.49 11.86
CA GLU A 174 12.45 -33.12 12.92
C GLU A 174 11.50 -34.21 12.36
N GLY A 175 11.31 -34.26 11.05
CA GLY A 175 10.88 -35.44 10.30
C GLY A 175 10.76 -35.13 8.81
N HIS A 176 9.68 -35.56 8.16
CA HIS A 176 9.36 -35.23 6.76
C HIS A 176 8.03 -34.48 6.64
N ASP A 177 8.09 -33.18 6.94
CA ASP A 177 6.89 -32.36 7.06
C ASP A 177 6.45 -31.80 5.71
N THR A 178 5.15 -31.58 5.60
CA THR A 178 4.53 -30.88 4.47
C THR A 178 3.77 -29.67 4.96
N PHE A 179 3.85 -28.57 4.22
CA PHE A 179 3.16 -27.34 4.56
C PHE A 179 2.64 -26.61 3.32
N THR A 180 1.50 -25.92 3.48
CA THR A 180 0.92 -25.06 2.43
C THR A 180 0.31 -23.81 3.02
N GLY A 181 0.33 -22.70 2.27
CA GLY A 181 -0.29 -21.44 2.72
C GLY A 181 0.57 -20.55 3.63
N PHE A 182 1.83 -20.94 3.87
CA PHE A 182 2.80 -20.16 4.64
C PHE A 182 3.63 -19.24 3.74
N LEU A 183 4.09 -18.12 4.29
CA LEU A 183 5.00 -17.19 3.62
C LEU A 183 6.28 -16.91 4.42
N ALA A 184 6.33 -17.32 5.69
CA ALA A 184 7.48 -17.14 6.56
C ALA A 184 7.98 -18.47 7.12
N ALA A 185 9.30 -18.58 7.34
CA ALA A 185 9.91 -19.72 8.00
C ALA A 185 11.01 -19.32 8.97
N SER A 186 11.08 -19.99 10.12
CA SER A 186 12.25 -19.95 11.00
C SER A 186 13.11 -21.19 10.86
N GLY A 187 14.41 -21.02 11.11
CA GLY A 187 15.35 -22.10 11.32
C GLY A 187 15.36 -22.57 12.77
N SER A 188 16.50 -23.07 13.19
CA SER A 188 16.84 -23.62 14.49
C SER A 188 18.10 -22.90 15.03
N ASN A 189 18.73 -23.44 16.07
CA ASN A 189 20.05 -22.95 16.52
C ASN A 189 21.24 -23.69 15.85
N TYR A 190 21.00 -24.35 14.73
CA TYR A 190 21.96 -25.15 13.99
C TYR A 190 22.02 -24.73 12.52
N ASN A 191 22.95 -25.29 11.75
CA ASN A 191 23.11 -24.92 10.35
C ASN A 191 21.88 -25.35 9.52
N ASP A 192 21.09 -24.39 9.09
CA ASP A 192 19.84 -24.59 8.38
C ASP A 192 19.95 -24.29 6.87
N ALA A 193 18.95 -24.75 6.12
CA ALA A 193 18.76 -24.40 4.73
C ALA A 193 17.32 -23.92 4.50
N LEU A 194 17.13 -22.60 4.44
CA LEU A 194 15.83 -21.96 4.22
C LEU A 194 15.71 -21.51 2.76
N ILE A 195 14.68 -21.98 2.05
CA ILE A 195 14.56 -21.81 0.60
C ILE A 195 13.17 -21.34 0.23
N GLY A 196 13.07 -20.11 -0.27
CA GLY A 196 11.86 -19.48 -0.77
C GLY A 196 11.40 -19.95 -2.14
N ASP A 197 10.32 -19.39 -2.63
CA ASP A 197 9.68 -19.76 -3.90
C ASP A 197 9.76 -18.66 -4.98
N GLY A 198 8.64 -18.25 -5.57
CA GLY A 198 8.57 -17.14 -6.51
C GLY A 198 7.82 -15.93 -5.95
N GLN A 199 7.41 -16.01 -4.69
CA GLN A 199 6.73 -14.99 -3.90
C GLN A 199 7.72 -14.38 -2.92
N GLY A 200 7.34 -13.27 -2.26
CA GLY A 200 8.16 -12.74 -1.18
C GLY A 200 8.05 -13.61 0.06
N ASN A 201 9.18 -14.09 0.57
CA ASN A 201 9.26 -14.90 1.78
C ASN A 201 10.06 -14.19 2.88
N ASP A 202 9.64 -14.40 4.13
CA ASP A 202 10.33 -13.87 5.32
C ASP A 202 11.04 -15.00 6.07
N PHE A 203 12.33 -14.84 6.32
CA PHE A 203 13.18 -15.87 6.93
C PHE A 203 13.77 -15.42 8.26
N PHE A 204 13.74 -16.32 9.24
CA PHE A 204 14.36 -16.16 10.56
C PHE A 204 15.43 -17.25 10.72
N PRO A 205 16.67 -17.03 10.26
CA PRO A 205 17.72 -18.06 10.29
C PRO A 205 18.12 -18.45 11.72
N LEU A 206 18.08 -17.51 12.66
CA LEU A 206 18.50 -17.71 14.05
C LEU A 206 19.99 -18.06 14.14
N GLY A 207 20.37 -18.98 15.02
CA GLY A 207 21.76 -19.33 15.25
C GLY A 207 22.24 -20.44 14.31
N GLY A 208 23.46 -20.37 13.79
CA GLY A 208 23.91 -21.40 12.86
C GLY A 208 24.84 -20.85 11.78
N ASN A 209 25.27 -21.68 10.84
CA ASN A 209 25.86 -21.19 9.60
C ASN A 209 24.90 -21.57 8.48
N ASP A 210 23.97 -20.68 8.23
CA ASP A 210 22.77 -21.01 7.48
C ASP A 210 22.92 -20.70 6.01
N VAL A 211 22.08 -21.32 5.20
CA VAL A 211 21.93 -20.98 3.79
C VAL A 211 20.50 -20.53 3.56
N VAL A 212 20.32 -19.22 3.38
CA VAL A 212 19.02 -18.63 3.07
C VAL A 212 18.98 -18.26 1.59
N ARG A 213 17.94 -18.70 0.89
CA ARG A 213 17.74 -18.44 -0.53
C ARG A 213 16.31 -18.01 -0.81
N GLY A 214 16.07 -16.73 -1.08
CA GLY A 214 14.74 -16.22 -1.42
C GLY A 214 14.22 -16.71 -2.78
N ASN A 215 15.12 -16.76 -3.77
CA ASN A 215 14.84 -17.04 -5.18
C ASN A 215 14.22 -15.86 -5.92
N GLY A 216 12.90 -15.80 -6.06
CA GLY A 216 12.22 -14.71 -6.74
C GLY A 216 11.07 -14.21 -5.91
N GLY A 217 10.75 -12.93 -6.00
CA GLY A 217 9.90 -12.28 -5.02
C GLY A 217 10.66 -11.08 -4.45
N PHE A 218 10.15 -10.56 -3.34
CA PHE A 218 10.91 -9.66 -2.48
C PHE A 218 11.10 -10.40 -1.16
N ASP A 219 12.31 -10.88 -0.92
CA ASP A 219 12.59 -11.80 0.18
C ASP A 219 13.32 -11.09 1.32
N THR A 220 12.89 -11.32 2.57
CA THR A 220 13.43 -10.67 3.76
C THR A 220 14.12 -11.68 4.66
N VAL A 221 15.23 -11.27 5.28
CA VAL A 221 15.87 -12.01 6.39
C VAL A 221 15.87 -11.15 7.64
N LEU A 222 15.44 -11.73 8.76
CA LEU A 222 15.35 -11.05 10.05
C LEU A 222 16.29 -11.70 11.07
N PHE A 223 17.20 -10.90 11.63
CA PHE A 223 18.14 -11.32 12.67
C PHE A 223 17.70 -10.79 14.04
N VAL A 224 17.97 -11.56 15.10
CA VAL A 224 17.48 -11.25 16.45
C VAL A 224 18.57 -10.83 17.45
N SER A 225 19.80 -10.71 16.97
CA SER A 225 20.97 -10.21 17.69
C SER A 225 21.76 -9.27 16.79
N THR A 226 22.81 -8.68 17.35
CA THR A 226 23.70 -7.78 16.60
C THR A 226 24.42 -8.52 15.46
N VAL A 227 24.33 -7.97 14.25
CA VAL A 227 24.85 -8.57 13.02
C VAL A 227 25.64 -7.62 12.12
N ASN A 228 26.41 -8.22 11.23
CA ASN A 228 27.02 -7.56 10.07
C ASN A 228 26.61 -8.32 8.81
N VAL A 229 25.87 -7.65 7.93
CA VAL A 229 25.29 -8.19 6.71
C VAL A 229 25.82 -7.44 5.49
N ASP A 230 26.22 -8.18 4.46
CA ASP A 230 26.62 -7.64 3.16
C ASP A 230 26.02 -8.49 2.03
N LEU A 231 24.93 -8.02 1.44
CA LEU A 231 24.18 -8.74 0.40
C LEU A 231 24.99 -8.93 -0.88
N ALA A 232 25.84 -7.97 -1.27
CA ALA A 232 26.73 -8.17 -2.43
C ALA A 232 27.76 -9.28 -2.19
N LYS A 233 28.19 -9.47 -0.94
CA LYS A 233 29.05 -10.60 -0.54
C LYS A 233 28.26 -11.85 -0.21
N ARG A 234 26.92 -11.77 -0.14
CA ARG A 234 26.02 -12.88 0.19
C ARG A 234 26.32 -13.47 1.56
N HIS A 235 26.64 -12.61 2.51
CA HIS A 235 27.18 -13.03 3.80
C HIS A 235 26.58 -12.24 4.94
N ALA A 236 26.26 -12.94 6.03
CA ALA A 236 25.91 -12.36 7.32
C ALA A 236 26.76 -12.98 8.43
N SER A 237 27.01 -12.23 9.51
CA SER A 237 27.65 -12.72 10.71
C SER A 237 27.08 -12.09 11.97
N GLY A 238 27.21 -12.76 13.11
CA GLY A 238 26.68 -12.31 14.42
C GLY A 238 25.94 -13.44 15.13
N GLU A 239 24.98 -14.04 14.43
CA GLU A 239 24.27 -15.27 14.86
C GLU A 239 24.90 -16.54 14.24
N GLY A 240 25.91 -16.33 13.42
CA GLY A 240 26.91 -17.30 13.01
C GLY A 240 27.55 -16.84 11.72
N SER A 241 27.60 -17.65 10.67
CA SER A 241 28.18 -17.23 9.37
C SER A 241 27.33 -17.71 8.21
N ASP A 242 26.34 -16.89 7.86
CA ASP A 242 25.27 -17.29 6.96
C ASP A 242 25.56 -16.88 5.52
N THR A 243 24.97 -17.62 4.59
CA THR A 243 25.01 -17.36 3.17
C THR A 243 23.63 -16.92 2.69
N LEU A 244 23.54 -15.67 2.22
CA LEU A 244 22.29 -15.04 1.78
C LEU A 244 22.24 -14.93 0.26
N LEU A 245 21.21 -15.50 -0.38
CA LEU A 245 21.11 -15.60 -1.83
C LEU A 245 19.75 -15.10 -2.33
N SER A 246 19.75 -14.11 -3.23
CA SER A 246 18.51 -13.49 -3.72
C SER A 246 17.65 -13.03 -2.54
N ILE A 247 18.22 -12.13 -1.74
CA ILE A 247 17.58 -11.51 -0.59
C ILE A 247 17.61 -10.02 -0.88
N GLU A 248 16.48 -9.36 -0.76
CA GLU A 248 16.34 -7.93 -1.01
C GLU A 248 16.10 -7.15 0.29
N GLY A 249 15.54 -7.81 1.31
CA GLY A 249 15.21 -7.25 2.60
C GLY A 249 16.11 -7.79 3.73
N VAL A 250 16.57 -6.91 4.62
CA VAL A 250 17.27 -7.29 5.86
C VAL A 250 16.72 -6.45 7.00
N GLY A 251 16.23 -7.12 8.04
CA GLY A 251 15.83 -6.52 9.31
C GLY A 251 16.64 -7.08 10.48
N THR A 252 16.80 -6.28 11.51
CA THR A 252 17.38 -6.70 12.79
C THR A 252 16.41 -6.40 13.95
N ASN A 253 16.82 -6.56 15.21
CA ASN A 253 15.97 -6.17 16.35
C ASN A 253 16.57 -5.05 17.21
N LYS A 254 17.79 -5.26 17.71
CA LYS A 254 18.43 -4.51 18.77
C LYS A 254 19.94 -4.68 18.63
N GLY A 255 20.64 -3.64 19.04
CA GLY A 255 22.11 -3.60 19.01
C GLY A 255 22.59 -2.76 17.85
N ASN A 256 23.90 -2.56 17.76
CA ASN A 256 24.48 -1.68 16.75
C ASN A 256 24.89 -2.52 15.53
N ASP A 257 24.04 -2.53 14.52
CA ASP A 257 24.12 -3.38 13.34
C ASP A 257 24.84 -2.70 12.18
N VAL A 258 25.39 -3.52 11.27
CA VAL A 258 25.95 -3.03 10.01
C VAL A 258 25.27 -3.77 8.87
N LEU A 259 24.41 -3.08 8.14
CA LEU A 259 23.64 -3.65 7.03
C LEU A 259 24.10 -3.01 5.72
N ALA A 260 24.46 -3.84 4.74
CA ALA A 260 24.82 -3.36 3.41
C ALA A 260 24.08 -4.14 2.32
N GLY A 261 23.39 -3.39 1.46
CA GLY A 261 22.71 -3.86 0.26
C GLY A 261 23.66 -4.32 -0.85
N ASP A 262 23.12 -4.51 -2.04
CA ASP A 262 23.86 -4.89 -3.23
C ASP A 262 23.87 -3.83 -4.33
N ALA A 263 23.37 -4.13 -5.53
CA ALA A 263 23.26 -3.16 -6.62
C ALA A 263 21.81 -3.07 -7.16
N GLY A 264 20.89 -3.86 -6.58
CA GLY A 264 19.46 -3.75 -6.75
C GLY A 264 18.83 -2.93 -5.62
N GLY A 265 17.54 -2.62 -5.73
CA GLY A 265 16.83 -1.92 -4.65
C GLY A 265 16.61 -2.83 -3.45
N ASN A 266 17.10 -2.40 -2.29
CA ASN A 266 17.06 -3.14 -1.03
C ASN A 266 16.17 -2.46 0.01
N PHE A 267 15.68 -3.24 0.98
CA PHE A 267 15.06 -2.74 2.20
C PHE A 267 15.95 -3.11 3.39
N LEU A 268 16.52 -2.11 4.08
CA LEU A 268 17.36 -2.34 5.24
C LEU A 268 16.74 -1.65 6.45
N TRP A 269 16.65 -2.37 7.57
CA TRP A 269 15.98 -1.89 8.77
C TRP A 269 16.75 -2.24 10.06
N GLY A 270 17.29 -1.21 10.73
CA GLY A 270 18.17 -1.33 11.91
C GLY A 270 17.45 -1.48 13.26
N ASN A 271 16.22 -0.97 13.39
CA ASN A 271 15.44 -1.01 14.63
C ASN A 271 16.13 -0.25 15.78
N VAL A 272 16.47 -0.92 16.88
CA VAL A 272 16.97 -0.24 18.09
C VAL A 272 18.49 -0.35 18.17
N GLY A 273 19.21 0.75 18.03
CA GLY A 273 20.66 0.75 18.08
C GLY A 273 21.27 1.95 17.40
N ASN A 274 22.60 1.99 17.32
CA ASN A 274 23.29 2.97 16.49
C ASN A 274 23.82 2.21 15.29
N ASP A 275 23.02 2.18 14.25
CA ASP A 275 23.17 1.29 13.11
C ASP A 275 23.86 1.98 11.95
N ARG A 276 24.45 1.16 11.08
CA ARG A 276 25.05 1.63 9.84
C ARG A 276 24.43 0.89 8.66
N LEU A 277 23.61 1.59 7.89
CA LEU A 277 22.87 1.08 6.75
C LEU A 277 23.44 1.66 5.46
N LEU A 278 23.79 0.80 4.50
CA LEU A 278 24.29 1.18 3.18
C LEU A 278 23.45 0.54 2.08
N GLY A 279 22.69 1.33 1.32
CA GLY A 279 21.94 0.85 0.16
C GLY A 279 22.86 0.42 -1.00
N ARG A 280 23.87 1.26 -1.27
CA ARG A 280 24.88 1.18 -2.34
C ARG A 280 24.35 1.59 -3.70
N GLY A 281 23.52 0.79 -4.34
CA GLY A 281 23.01 1.14 -5.66
C GLY A 281 21.72 0.40 -5.92
N GLY A 282 20.84 0.97 -6.74
CA GLY A 282 19.43 0.60 -6.72
C GLY A 282 18.64 1.70 -6.03
N ASN A 283 17.31 1.60 -6.04
CA ASN A 283 16.47 2.50 -5.27
C ASN A 283 16.18 1.82 -3.95
N ASP A 284 16.87 2.26 -2.91
CA ASP A 284 16.91 1.62 -1.61
C ASP A 284 15.93 2.26 -0.64
N ARG A 285 15.45 1.48 0.32
CA ARG A 285 14.74 1.98 1.49
C ARG A 285 15.51 1.62 2.75
N LEU A 286 15.85 2.64 3.51
CA LEU A 286 16.73 2.56 4.69
C LEU A 286 15.97 3.12 5.89
N VAL A 287 15.85 2.32 6.95
CA VAL A 287 15.14 2.69 8.19
C VAL A 287 16.06 2.47 9.39
N GLY A 288 16.43 3.54 10.08
CA GLY A 288 17.24 3.52 11.29
C GLY A 288 16.42 3.10 12.51
N ASP A 289 15.34 3.85 12.79
CA ASP A 289 14.48 3.81 13.98
C ASP A 289 15.11 4.45 15.23
N GLU A 290 15.36 3.71 16.32
CA GLU A 290 15.79 4.29 17.60
C GLU A 290 17.32 4.27 17.72
N GLY A 291 17.93 5.45 17.82
CA GLY A 291 19.35 5.63 18.13
C GLY A 291 20.03 6.58 17.14
N ASN A 292 21.35 6.67 17.15
CA ASN A 292 22.07 7.62 16.28
C ASN A 292 22.65 6.86 15.09
N ASP A 293 21.92 6.87 13.98
CA ASP A 293 22.16 6.00 12.85
C ASP A 293 22.93 6.68 11.73
N VAL A 294 23.55 5.86 10.88
CA VAL A 294 24.20 6.30 9.64
C VAL A 294 23.56 5.59 8.47
N LEU A 295 22.75 6.32 7.71
CA LEU A 295 22.07 5.83 6.50
C LEU A 295 22.73 6.44 5.26
N GLU A 296 23.21 5.58 4.36
CA GLU A 296 23.82 5.95 3.09
C GLU A 296 23.09 5.26 1.93
N GLY A 297 22.25 5.99 1.19
CA GLY A 297 21.51 5.53 0.01
C GLY A 297 22.43 4.96 -1.05
N GLY A 298 23.33 5.80 -1.53
CA GLY A 298 24.36 5.40 -2.47
C GLY A 298 24.00 5.82 -3.88
N GLY A 299 23.31 5.01 -4.65
CA GLY A 299 23.14 5.23 -6.08
C GLY A 299 21.78 4.82 -6.61
N GLY A 300 20.87 5.76 -6.80
CA GLY A 300 19.51 5.50 -7.22
C GLY A 300 18.63 6.66 -6.79
N ASN A 301 17.35 6.42 -6.56
CA ASN A 301 16.53 7.35 -5.80
C ASN A 301 16.09 6.61 -4.54
N ASP A 302 16.70 6.96 -3.43
CA ASP A 302 16.60 6.24 -2.17
C ASP A 302 15.60 6.91 -1.23
N THR A 303 15.03 6.15 -0.29
CA THR A 303 14.20 6.68 0.80
C THR A 303 14.86 6.38 2.13
N LEU A 304 15.15 7.42 2.91
CA LEU A 304 15.86 7.36 4.17
C LEU A 304 14.92 7.82 5.30
N TRP A 305 14.79 6.99 6.32
CA TRP A 305 14.12 7.34 7.56
C TRP A 305 15.10 7.11 8.71
N GLY A 306 15.58 8.20 9.32
CA GLY A 306 16.47 8.15 10.48
C GLY A 306 15.74 7.60 11.71
N GLY A 307 14.64 8.26 12.09
CA GLY A 307 13.88 7.92 13.28
C GLY A 307 14.32 8.80 14.45
N ALA A 308 14.25 8.25 15.65
CA ALA A 308 14.55 8.99 16.88
C ALA A 308 16.05 8.97 17.18
N GLY A 309 16.71 10.13 17.21
CA GLY A 309 18.10 10.19 17.63
C GLY A 309 18.84 11.39 17.06
N ASN A 310 20.11 11.25 16.67
CA ASN A 310 20.78 12.27 15.88
C ASN A 310 21.49 11.57 14.75
N ASP A 311 20.85 11.57 13.58
CA ASP A 311 21.23 10.68 12.50
C ASP A 311 22.13 11.35 11.47
N SER A 312 22.78 10.54 10.65
CA SER A 312 23.50 10.97 9.45
C SER A 312 22.81 10.36 8.24
N LEU A 313 22.02 11.17 7.55
CA LEU A 313 21.21 10.78 6.39
C LEU A 313 21.86 11.28 5.10
N ILE A 314 22.37 10.34 4.30
CA ILE A 314 23.12 10.64 3.08
C ILE A 314 22.42 9.95 1.91
N GLY A 315 21.71 10.70 1.06
CA GLY A 315 21.02 10.14 -0.12
C GLY A 315 22.03 9.62 -1.14
N GLY A 316 22.90 10.50 -1.64
CA GLY A 316 24.05 10.11 -2.44
C GLY A 316 23.92 10.52 -3.90
N ALA A 317 24.07 9.56 -4.81
CA ALA A 317 23.91 9.77 -6.23
C ALA A 317 22.49 9.43 -6.65
N GLY A 318 21.69 10.45 -6.84
CA GLY A 318 20.33 10.31 -7.31
C GLY A 318 19.84 11.58 -7.96
N THR A 319 18.57 11.57 -8.30
CA THR A 319 17.87 12.82 -8.67
C THR A 319 16.71 13.13 -7.75
N ASN A 320 16.34 12.19 -6.89
CA ASN A 320 15.19 12.29 -6.01
C ASN A 320 15.37 11.39 -4.79
N ASP A 321 16.53 11.49 -4.13
CA ASP A 321 16.71 10.86 -2.82
C ASP A 321 15.84 11.59 -1.80
N GLU A 322 15.11 10.85 -0.98
CA GLU A 322 14.09 11.33 -0.07
C GLU A 322 14.47 11.07 1.39
N VAL A 323 14.29 12.09 2.23
CA VAL A 323 14.22 11.88 3.69
C VAL A 323 12.78 12.02 4.14
N ASP A 324 12.29 11.01 4.85
CA ASP A 324 10.91 10.85 5.29
C ASP A 324 10.81 11.05 6.81
N PHE A 325 10.04 12.06 7.23
CA PHE A 325 9.74 12.37 8.63
C PHE A 325 8.27 12.11 8.99
N PHE A 326 7.48 11.47 8.12
CA PHE A 326 6.02 11.40 8.25
C PHE A 326 5.49 10.90 9.61
N THR A 327 6.26 10.05 10.28
CA THR A 327 5.89 9.43 11.56
C THR A 327 6.39 10.17 12.79
N SER A 328 7.19 11.23 12.62
CA SER A 328 7.71 12.01 13.75
C SER A 328 6.54 12.64 14.53
N GLU A 329 6.61 12.63 15.86
CA GLU A 329 5.49 13.05 16.73
C GLU A 329 5.37 14.57 16.90
N SER A 330 6.16 15.35 16.16
CA SER A 330 6.13 16.81 16.17
C SER A 330 6.68 17.39 14.86
N GLY A 331 6.34 18.65 14.57
CA GLY A 331 6.78 19.32 13.34
C GLY A 331 8.30 19.44 13.25
N VAL A 332 8.82 19.30 12.03
CA VAL A 332 10.25 19.27 11.72
C VAL A 332 10.74 20.57 11.09
N SER A 333 12.02 20.87 11.28
CA SER A 333 12.72 21.95 10.59
C SER A 333 13.92 21.39 9.85
N VAL A 334 13.83 21.35 8.51
CA VAL A 334 14.83 20.79 7.60
C VAL A 334 15.38 21.89 6.70
N ASP A 335 16.70 21.98 6.61
CA ASP A 335 17.43 22.84 5.67
C ASP A 335 18.45 21.99 4.90
N LEU A 336 18.13 21.66 3.65
CA LEU A 336 18.97 20.83 2.79
C LEU A 336 20.25 21.55 2.34
N ALA A 337 20.23 22.89 2.26
CA ALA A 337 21.42 23.66 1.89
C ALA A 337 22.42 23.76 3.04
N ALA A 338 21.93 23.89 4.28
CA ALA A 338 22.74 23.82 5.49
C ALA A 338 23.13 22.38 5.86
N GLY A 339 22.33 21.41 5.41
CA GLY A 339 22.48 19.99 5.67
C GLY A 339 22.10 19.59 7.09
N THR A 340 21.01 20.16 7.61
CA THR A 340 20.55 19.98 8.99
C THR A 340 19.05 19.72 9.06
N SER A 341 18.62 18.82 9.94
CA SER A 341 17.22 18.65 10.35
C SER A 341 17.07 18.69 11.87
N SER A 342 15.87 19.00 12.34
CA SER A 342 15.50 18.91 13.75
C SER A 342 14.00 18.64 13.91
N GLY A 343 13.57 18.14 15.06
CA GLY A 343 12.17 17.80 15.37
C GLY A 343 11.98 16.32 15.73
N ASP A 344 12.77 15.44 15.12
CA ASP A 344 12.91 14.01 15.47
C ASP A 344 14.33 13.67 15.94
N GLY A 345 15.10 14.69 16.28
CA GLY A 345 16.55 14.56 16.37
C GLY A 345 17.26 15.86 16.07
N ASN A 346 18.59 15.81 15.97
CA ASN A 346 19.37 16.83 15.27
C ASN A 346 20.23 16.14 14.22
N ASP A 347 19.67 15.94 13.04
CA ASP A 347 20.30 15.09 12.04
C ASP A 347 21.12 15.91 11.05
N VAL A 348 22.07 15.23 10.43
CA VAL A 348 22.87 15.73 9.33
C VAL A 348 22.31 15.15 8.03
N VAL A 349 21.78 16.00 7.16
CA VAL A 349 21.17 15.60 5.88
C VAL A 349 22.05 16.04 4.72
N ARG A 350 22.38 15.13 3.79
CA ARG A 350 23.27 15.46 2.65
C ARG A 350 22.89 14.71 1.38
N GLY A 351 23.01 15.39 0.23
CA GLY A 351 22.77 14.76 -1.08
C GLY A 351 21.36 14.19 -1.18
N VAL A 352 20.39 14.96 -0.71
CA VAL A 352 18.96 14.65 -0.67
C VAL A 352 18.26 15.73 -1.47
N GLU A 353 17.32 15.33 -2.32
CA GLU A 353 16.55 16.24 -3.16
C GLU A 353 15.09 16.34 -2.75
N SER A 354 14.58 15.36 -1.99
CA SER A 354 13.20 15.26 -1.56
C SER A 354 13.06 15.20 -0.05
N VAL A 355 12.05 15.87 0.51
CA VAL A 355 11.73 15.83 1.94
C VAL A 355 10.24 15.68 2.12
N SER A 356 9.83 14.69 2.90
CA SER A 356 8.48 14.53 3.40
C SER A 356 8.43 14.95 4.87
N GLY A 357 7.60 15.94 5.17
CA GLY A 357 7.32 16.47 6.49
C GLY A 357 6.39 15.58 7.30
N THR A 358 5.63 16.18 8.21
CA THR A 358 4.81 15.52 9.24
C THR A 358 3.33 15.91 9.12
N GLU A 359 2.49 15.47 10.06
CA GLU A 359 1.13 16.01 10.17
C GLU A 359 1.04 17.34 10.96
N PHE A 360 2.19 17.93 11.30
CA PHE A 360 2.34 19.13 12.13
C PHE A 360 3.02 20.27 11.37
N ASP A 361 2.94 21.50 11.91
CA ASP A 361 3.54 22.69 11.32
C ASP A 361 5.07 22.52 11.08
N ASP A 362 5.47 22.41 9.82
CA ASP A 362 6.85 22.16 9.40
C ASP A 362 7.57 23.41 8.82
N ARG A 363 8.90 23.33 8.78
CA ARG A 363 9.79 24.27 8.08
C ARG A 363 10.74 23.51 7.17
N LEU A 364 10.52 23.54 5.86
CA LEU A 364 11.33 22.82 4.88
C LEU A 364 12.01 23.80 3.93
N ALA A 365 13.34 23.74 3.84
CA ALA A 365 14.13 24.55 2.94
C ALA A 365 15.00 23.67 2.03
N GLY A 366 14.90 23.92 0.73
CA GLY A 366 15.64 23.23 -0.32
C GLY A 366 17.04 23.79 -0.55
N THR A 367 17.61 23.39 -1.69
CA THR A 367 18.94 23.75 -2.16
C THR A 367 18.83 24.69 -3.38
N PRO A 368 19.95 25.10 -4.00
CA PRO A 368 19.92 25.74 -5.32
C PRO A 368 19.69 24.78 -6.51
N ARG A 369 19.38 23.51 -6.25
CA ARG A 369 19.02 22.49 -7.27
C ARG A 369 17.51 22.23 -7.18
N SER A 370 16.95 21.55 -8.18
CA SER A 370 15.56 21.08 -8.12
C SER A 370 15.30 20.23 -6.89
N ASN A 371 14.29 20.62 -6.11
CA ASN A 371 13.86 19.94 -4.90
C ASN A 371 12.36 19.57 -4.93
N SER A 372 11.99 18.52 -4.19
CA SER A 372 10.61 18.11 -3.96
C SER A 372 10.31 18.19 -2.46
N LEU A 373 9.45 19.12 -2.04
CA LEU A 373 9.16 19.37 -0.62
C LEU A 373 7.67 19.12 -0.36
N TYR A 374 7.37 18.25 0.60
CA TYR A 374 6.02 17.88 1.00
C TYR A 374 5.82 18.23 2.48
N GLY A 375 4.91 19.16 2.78
CA GLY A 375 4.53 19.56 4.15
C GLY A 375 3.51 18.62 4.79
N GLU A 376 2.75 17.87 3.97
CA GLU A 376 1.72 16.91 4.42
C GLU A 376 0.56 17.55 5.20
N GLY A 377 0.63 17.70 6.52
CA GLY A 377 -0.42 18.33 7.31
C GLY A 377 0.15 19.37 8.27
N GLY A 378 -0.65 20.37 8.63
CA GLY A 378 -0.16 21.46 9.47
C GLY A 378 -0.06 22.76 8.67
N ASN A 379 0.40 23.84 9.30
CA ASN A 379 0.62 25.11 8.62
C ASN A 379 2.11 25.24 8.31
N ASP A 380 2.47 24.88 7.08
CA ASP A 380 3.87 24.64 6.76
C ASP A 380 4.54 25.84 6.11
N ALA A 381 5.87 25.92 6.25
CA ALA A 381 6.69 26.89 5.55
C ALA A 381 7.71 26.18 4.66
N LEU A 382 7.45 26.15 3.35
CA LEU A 382 8.30 25.50 2.34
C LEU A 382 9.01 26.55 1.50
N ALA A 383 10.33 26.44 1.38
CA ALA A 383 11.16 27.28 0.52
C ALA A 383 11.99 26.42 -0.44
N GLY A 384 11.70 26.46 -1.74
CA GLY A 384 12.39 25.66 -2.77
C GLY A 384 13.86 26.06 -2.94
N GLY A 385 14.11 27.38 -2.89
CA GLY A 385 15.46 27.93 -3.04
C GLY A 385 15.72 28.34 -4.49
N GLY A 386 16.50 27.56 -5.21
CA GLY A 386 16.65 27.78 -6.65
C GLY A 386 16.64 26.46 -7.39
N GLY A 387 16.36 26.48 -8.70
CA GLY A 387 16.11 25.24 -9.43
C GLY A 387 14.69 25.25 -9.96
N ASN A 388 14.18 24.11 -10.40
CA ASN A 388 12.76 23.98 -10.68
C ASN A 388 12.18 23.07 -9.61
N ASP A 389 11.44 23.66 -8.69
CA ASP A 389 11.04 22.98 -7.46
C ASP A 389 9.57 22.52 -7.50
N PHE A 390 9.28 21.46 -6.78
CA PHE A 390 7.93 21.00 -6.48
C PHE A 390 7.66 21.17 -4.99
N LEU A 391 6.72 22.05 -4.63
CA LEU A 391 6.33 22.32 -3.26
C LEU A 391 4.87 21.93 -3.09
N ASN A 392 4.59 21.06 -2.12
CA ASN A 392 3.23 20.70 -1.74
C ASN A 392 3.05 20.92 -0.24
N GLY A 393 2.35 21.99 0.14
CA GLY A 393 2.03 22.27 1.54
C GLY A 393 1.01 21.29 2.14
N GLY A 394 0.26 20.56 1.31
CA GLY A 394 -0.71 19.61 1.83
C GLY A 394 -1.89 20.32 2.51
N SER A 395 -2.26 19.89 3.72
CA SER A 395 -3.43 20.41 4.43
C SER A 395 -3.08 21.44 5.50
N GLY A 396 -3.57 22.66 5.34
CA GLY A 396 -3.48 23.68 6.38
C GLY A 396 -3.47 25.07 5.77
N THR A 397 -2.76 26.00 6.39
CA THR A 397 -2.50 27.32 5.82
C THR A 397 -0.99 27.48 5.60
N ASP A 398 -0.57 27.23 4.38
CA ASP A 398 0.84 27.05 4.07
C ASP A 398 1.48 28.33 3.51
N SER A 399 2.79 28.41 3.68
CA SER A 399 3.65 29.46 3.13
C SER A 399 4.66 28.83 2.19
N LEU A 400 4.36 28.89 0.89
CA LEU A 400 5.19 28.29 -0.16
C LEU A 400 5.95 29.39 -0.92
N ASP A 401 7.28 29.33 -0.91
CA ASP A 401 8.18 30.18 -1.71
C ASP A 401 9.01 29.30 -2.65
N GLY A 402 8.71 29.31 -3.95
CA GLY A 402 9.48 28.56 -4.94
C GLY A 402 10.88 29.11 -5.14
N GLY A 403 11.11 30.39 -4.81
CA GLY A 403 12.39 31.04 -5.03
C GLY A 403 12.68 31.29 -6.52
N THR A 404 13.85 30.87 -7.01
CA THR A 404 14.26 31.13 -8.40
C THR A 404 14.10 29.90 -9.29
N GLY A 405 13.33 30.05 -10.37
CA GLY A 405 13.26 29.11 -11.47
C GLY A 405 11.82 28.88 -11.89
N SER A 406 11.51 27.69 -12.40
CA SER A 406 10.14 27.34 -12.81
C SER A 406 9.56 26.35 -11.82
N ASP A 407 8.89 26.90 -10.81
CA ASP A 407 8.46 26.15 -9.64
C ASP A 407 6.95 25.87 -9.66
N TYR A 408 6.59 24.79 -9.00
CA TYR A 408 5.24 24.26 -8.93
C TYR A 408 4.80 24.16 -7.47
N CYS A 409 3.71 24.84 -7.12
CA CYS A 409 3.22 24.92 -5.74
C CYS A 409 1.79 24.40 -5.64
N ILE A 410 1.54 23.53 -4.65
CA ILE A 410 0.21 23.07 -4.23
C ILE A 410 -0.01 23.50 -2.78
N ASP A 411 -1.10 24.23 -2.53
CA ASP A 411 -1.66 24.51 -1.19
C ASP A 411 -3.09 23.94 -1.18
N GLY A 412 -3.30 22.86 -0.42
CA GLY A 412 -4.53 22.06 -0.45
C GLY A 412 -4.80 21.39 -1.81
N GLU A 413 -6.00 21.56 -2.36
CA GLU A 413 -6.38 20.99 -3.67
C GLU A 413 -6.00 21.88 -4.87
N THR A 414 -5.39 23.04 -4.65
CA THR A 414 -5.18 24.02 -5.73
C THR A 414 -3.75 24.01 -6.19
N LEU A 415 -3.57 23.67 -7.46
CA LEU A 415 -2.30 23.81 -8.14
C LEU A 415 -2.10 25.24 -8.69
N SER A 416 -0.94 25.84 -8.39
CA SER A 416 -0.45 27.10 -8.97
C SER A 416 1.04 27.06 -9.28
N ALA A 417 1.51 27.96 -10.16
CA ALA A 417 2.94 28.29 -10.21
C ALA A 417 3.29 29.04 -8.91
N CYS A 418 4.45 28.75 -8.30
CA CYS A 418 4.87 29.46 -7.08
C CYS A 418 5.12 30.94 -7.40
N GLU A 419 4.70 31.84 -6.50
CA GLU A 419 5.15 33.23 -6.58
C GLU A 419 6.60 33.30 -6.08
N SER A 420 7.54 33.74 -6.90
CA SER A 420 8.88 34.12 -6.41
C SER A 420 8.70 35.31 -5.47
N SER A 421 9.19 35.24 -4.23
CA SER A 421 9.07 36.31 -3.24
C SER A 421 9.56 37.67 -3.78
N GLY A 422 8.60 38.50 -4.25
CA GLY A 422 8.89 39.77 -4.92
C GLY A 422 7.71 40.53 -5.52
N THR A 423 6.54 39.91 -5.73
CA THR A 423 5.33 40.62 -6.16
C THR A 423 4.16 40.31 -5.24
N SER A 424 3.55 41.36 -4.72
CA SER A 424 2.33 41.39 -3.92
C SER A 424 1.38 40.21 -4.11
N ALA A 425 1.16 39.45 -3.04
CA ALA A 425 0.20 38.37 -2.87
C ALA A 425 -1.00 38.44 -3.83
N PHE A 426 -1.12 37.49 -4.77
CA PHE A 426 -2.42 37.16 -5.34
C PHE A 426 -3.18 36.25 -4.38
N ARG A 427 -3.65 36.83 -3.27
CA ARG A 427 -4.45 36.13 -2.27
C ARG A 427 -5.80 35.75 -2.89
N PHE A 428 -6.02 34.45 -3.16
CA PHE A 428 -7.38 33.93 -3.29
C PHE A 428 -8.02 33.89 -1.89
N VAL A 429 -8.43 35.04 -1.37
CA VAL A 429 -9.44 35.04 -0.30
C VAL A 429 -10.73 34.58 -0.95
N ARG A 430 -11.29 33.46 -0.51
CA ARG A 430 -12.75 33.28 -0.56
C ARG A 430 -13.37 34.30 0.38
N GLY A 431 -13.42 35.55 -0.05
CA GLY A 431 -14.19 36.60 0.59
C GLY A 431 -15.64 36.35 0.23
N HIS A 432 -16.43 35.81 1.17
CA HIS A 432 -17.87 35.90 1.10
C HIS A 432 -18.28 37.39 1.20
N GLY A 433 -18.30 38.09 0.07
CA GLY A 433 -18.61 39.52 0.02
C GLY A 433 -19.03 39.96 -1.37
N LYS A 434 -20.27 40.44 -1.49
CA LYS A 434 -20.87 40.94 -2.73
C LYS A 434 -20.13 42.17 -3.26
N GLY A 435 -19.71 42.10 -4.52
CA GLY A 435 -19.57 43.23 -5.46
C GLY A 435 -18.38 44.16 -5.27
N THR A 436 -17.49 44.21 -6.26
CA THR A 436 -16.80 45.43 -6.76
C THR A 436 -16.04 45.11 -8.06
N THR A 437 -16.02 46.08 -8.96
CA THR A 437 -15.36 46.08 -10.29
C THR A 437 -13.95 46.72 -10.24
N TYR A 438 -13.25 46.64 -11.39
CA TYR A 438 -11.98 47.29 -11.82
C TYR A 438 -10.73 46.41 -11.61
N GLY A 439 -9.73 46.40 -12.50
CA GLY A 439 -9.40 47.10 -13.73
C GLY A 439 -7.95 46.71 -14.05
N GLY A 440 -7.64 46.33 -15.29
CA GLY A 440 -6.32 45.80 -15.65
C GLY A 440 -5.25 46.88 -15.73
N ASP A 441 -3.99 46.43 -15.57
CA ASP A 441 -2.70 46.88 -16.12
C ASP A 441 -1.73 45.73 -15.74
N GLY A 442 -0.87 45.08 -16.53
CA GLY A 442 -0.28 45.33 -17.83
C GLY A 442 1.22 45.01 -17.75
N SER A 443 1.65 43.73 -17.79
CA SER A 443 2.96 43.32 -18.34
C SER A 443 3.15 41.79 -18.45
N SER A 444 3.47 41.37 -19.68
CA SER A 444 4.03 40.10 -20.18
C SER A 444 3.56 38.77 -19.58
N GLY A 445 2.27 38.45 -19.74
CA GLY A 445 1.75 37.09 -19.65
C GLY A 445 1.54 36.49 -21.04
N GLU A 446 2.55 35.83 -21.62
CA GLU A 446 2.37 35.05 -22.86
C GLU A 446 2.33 33.53 -22.66
N ASP A 447 2.67 32.98 -21.47
CA ASP A 447 2.56 31.53 -21.20
C ASP A 447 1.42 31.11 -20.25
N VAL A 448 0.86 32.02 -19.45
CA VAL A 448 -0.20 31.68 -18.49
C VAL A 448 -1.55 31.34 -19.16
N SER A 449 -1.82 31.82 -20.38
CA SER A 449 -3.08 31.52 -21.08
C SER A 449 -3.11 30.15 -21.78
N ARG A 450 -1.94 29.48 -21.93
CA ARG A 450 -1.80 28.25 -22.74
C ARG A 450 -2.08 26.97 -21.94
N LEU A 451 -1.81 26.97 -20.63
CA LEU A 451 -2.06 25.82 -19.73
C LEU A 451 -3.44 25.84 -19.06
N THR A 452 -4.02 27.03 -18.82
CA THR A 452 -5.38 27.15 -18.25
C THR A 452 -6.45 26.56 -19.19
N ALA A 453 -6.24 26.56 -20.51
CA ALA A 453 -7.17 25.96 -21.46
C ALA A 453 -7.14 24.42 -21.44
N ILE A 454 -5.98 23.80 -21.20
CA ILE A 454 -5.81 22.34 -21.14
C ILE A 454 -6.30 21.79 -19.80
N ALA A 455 -6.00 22.47 -18.68
CA ALA A 455 -6.50 22.13 -17.35
C ALA A 455 -8.04 22.28 -17.26
N ARG A 456 -8.62 23.33 -17.86
CA ARG A 456 -10.08 23.51 -17.93
C ARG A 456 -10.76 22.46 -18.82
N LEU A 457 -10.10 21.98 -19.88
CA LEU A 457 -10.64 20.92 -20.73
C LEU A 457 -10.69 19.59 -19.98
N LEU A 458 -9.64 19.25 -19.23
CA LEU A 458 -9.56 18.00 -18.44
C LEU A 458 -10.48 18.00 -17.22
N GLN A 459 -10.63 19.13 -16.51
CA GLN A 459 -11.52 19.24 -15.34
C GLN A 459 -13.02 19.30 -15.69
N SER A 460 -13.38 19.65 -16.94
CA SER A 460 -14.79 19.63 -17.37
C SER A 460 -15.39 18.22 -17.50
N PHE A 461 -14.56 17.16 -17.46
CA PHE A 461 -15.01 15.77 -17.58
C PHE A 461 -15.17 15.02 -16.24
N THR A 462 -14.73 15.59 -15.11
CA THR A 462 -14.81 14.93 -13.78
C THR A 462 -15.79 15.57 -12.80
N ARG A 463 -16.44 16.71 -13.12
CA ARG A 463 -17.51 17.30 -12.29
C ARG A 463 -18.73 17.77 -13.10
N ALA A 464 -19.59 16.84 -13.46
CA ALA A 464 -21.04 17.03 -13.49
C ALA A 464 -21.58 15.92 -12.58
N GLU A 465 -22.02 16.15 -11.34
CA GLU A 465 -23.13 16.97 -10.83
C GLU A 465 -22.74 17.52 -9.42
N VAL A 466 -23.23 18.64 -8.89
CA VAL A 466 -24.59 18.90 -8.38
C VAL A 466 -24.89 20.41 -8.31
N GLY A 467 -26.01 20.84 -8.90
CA GLY A 467 -26.92 21.82 -8.29
C GLY A 467 -26.64 23.33 -8.41
N GLN A 468 -26.75 23.90 -9.61
CA GLN A 468 -27.43 25.19 -9.77
C GLN A 468 -28.40 25.16 -10.96
N VAL A 469 -29.67 25.42 -10.67
CA VAL A 469 -30.70 25.68 -11.67
C VAL A 469 -30.40 27.03 -12.31
N LEU A 470 -29.98 27.03 -13.59
CA LEU A 470 -30.06 28.20 -14.45
C LEU A 470 -31.45 28.22 -15.15
N PRO A 471 -32.09 29.39 -15.36
CA PRO A 471 -33.42 29.46 -15.94
C PRO A 471 -33.46 28.98 -17.40
N SER A 472 -34.60 28.39 -17.77
CA SER A 472 -34.95 27.87 -19.10
C SER A 472 -34.60 28.79 -20.28
N GLU A 473 -33.80 28.31 -21.23
CA GLU A 473 -33.79 28.83 -22.61
C GLU A 473 -34.52 27.87 -23.56
N LEU A 474 -35.50 28.44 -24.25
CA LEU A 474 -36.40 27.79 -25.19
C LEU A 474 -35.70 27.62 -26.54
N VAL A 475 -35.14 26.44 -26.84
CA VAL A 475 -34.67 26.12 -28.20
C VAL A 475 -35.59 25.06 -28.82
N ARG A 476 -36.44 25.50 -29.76
CA ARG A 476 -37.28 24.62 -30.60
C ARG A 476 -36.43 23.98 -31.70
N TRP A 477 -36.54 22.66 -31.88
CA TRP A 477 -36.00 21.96 -33.04
C TRP A 477 -37.11 21.68 -34.06
N HIS A 478 -36.87 22.07 -35.32
CA HIS A 478 -37.67 21.70 -36.49
C HIS A 478 -37.01 20.51 -37.20
N SER A 479 -37.68 19.35 -37.21
CA SER A 479 -37.85 18.40 -38.33
C SER A 479 -38.13 16.99 -37.80
N GLU A 480 -39.22 16.37 -38.29
CA GLU A 480 -39.64 15.01 -37.94
C GLU A 480 -39.03 13.98 -38.91
N PRO A 481 -38.45 12.86 -38.43
CA PRO A 481 -38.14 11.72 -39.29
C PRO A 481 -39.38 10.86 -39.57
N THR A 482 -39.58 10.47 -40.82
CA THR A 482 -40.61 9.50 -41.24
C THR A 482 -39.99 8.11 -41.43
N CYS A 483 -40.60 7.08 -40.83
CA CYS A 483 -40.24 5.67 -41.04
C CYS A 483 -41.41 4.91 -41.69
N ARG A 484 -41.14 4.07 -42.70
CA ARG A 484 -42.08 3.07 -43.26
C ARG A 484 -41.63 1.66 -42.87
N SER A 485 -42.57 0.77 -42.55
CA SER A 485 -42.29 -0.67 -42.37
C SER A 485 -42.69 -1.49 -43.60
N ALA A 486 -42.02 -2.62 -43.82
CA ALA A 486 -42.18 -3.52 -44.96
C ALA A 486 -43.46 -4.39 -44.96
N ARG A 487 -44.50 -4.04 -44.19
CA ARG A 487 -45.83 -4.70 -44.27
C ARG A 487 -47.00 -3.72 -44.26
N GLY A 488 -46.91 -2.64 -45.03
CA GLY A 488 -48.09 -1.94 -45.59
C GLY A 488 -49.23 -1.58 -44.63
N ARG A 489 -48.96 -1.24 -43.36
CA ARG A 489 -49.97 -0.67 -42.45
C ARG A 489 -49.44 0.60 -41.79
N ASN A 490 -50.15 1.70 -42.02
CA ASN A 490 -50.00 2.95 -41.29
C ASN A 490 -50.46 2.74 -39.84
N VAL A 491 -49.68 3.19 -38.87
CA VAL A 491 -50.19 3.43 -37.52
C VAL A 491 -49.88 4.88 -37.14
N THR A 492 -50.92 5.68 -37.21
CA THR A 492 -51.04 7.03 -36.68
C THR A 492 -51.29 6.99 -35.16
N SER A 493 -50.56 7.85 -34.43
CA SER A 493 -50.88 8.49 -33.14
C SER A 493 -51.41 7.63 -31.97
N ILE A 494 -50.66 7.60 -30.86
CA ILE A 494 -51.21 7.66 -29.49
C ILE A 494 -50.37 8.67 -28.69
N ALA A 495 -51.04 9.71 -28.17
CA ALA A 495 -50.52 10.70 -27.21
C ALA A 495 -50.84 10.24 -25.75
N PRO A 496 -50.24 10.86 -24.71
CA PRO A 496 -49.71 10.19 -23.50
C PRO A 496 -50.68 10.12 -22.30
N PRO A 497 -50.29 9.41 -21.22
CA PRO A 497 -50.66 9.84 -19.86
C PRO A 497 -49.47 9.98 -18.88
N SER A 498 -49.39 11.17 -18.28
CA SER A 498 -49.11 11.51 -16.87
C SER A 498 -47.87 10.92 -16.15
N PHE A 499 -46.87 11.78 -15.93
CA PHE A 499 -46.01 11.71 -14.74
C PHE A 499 -46.63 12.58 -13.64
N VAL A 500 -46.77 11.99 -12.45
CA VAL A 500 -47.22 12.64 -11.21
C VAL A 500 -46.00 13.25 -10.52
N GLU A 501 -46.03 14.55 -10.24
CA GLU A 501 -45.10 15.19 -9.29
C GLU A 501 -45.49 14.86 -7.85
N PRO A 502 -44.52 14.57 -6.96
CA PRO A 502 -44.58 14.97 -5.56
C PRO A 502 -43.73 16.22 -5.31
N ARG A 503 -44.29 17.09 -4.48
CA ARG A 503 -43.80 18.44 -4.14
C ARG A 503 -42.60 18.41 -3.19
N SER A 504 -41.74 19.42 -3.36
CA SER A 504 -41.01 20.22 -2.35
C SER A 504 -40.21 19.52 -1.23
N ASN A 505 -38.93 19.91 -1.17
CA ASN A 505 -38.02 19.95 -0.02
C ASN A 505 -37.40 18.62 0.46
N MET A 506 -36.25 18.28 -0.12
CA MET A 506 -35.25 17.42 0.53
C MET A 506 -33.87 18.08 0.37
N GLN A 507 -33.38 18.69 1.45
CA GLN A 507 -31.99 19.06 1.61
C GLN A 507 -31.24 17.81 2.09
N VAL A 508 -30.16 17.42 1.41
CA VAL A 508 -29.20 16.43 1.95
C VAL A 508 -28.04 17.21 2.55
N ARG A 509 -27.98 17.28 3.88
CA ARG A 509 -26.77 17.64 4.63
C ARG A 509 -25.95 16.37 4.85
N TRP A 510 -24.64 16.47 4.64
CA TRP A 510 -23.67 15.54 5.20
C TRP A 510 -23.24 16.08 6.59
N GLN A 511 -23.28 15.24 7.63
CA GLN A 511 -22.66 15.53 8.93
C GLN A 511 -22.02 14.27 9.48
N GLY A 512 -20.74 14.38 9.83
CA GLY A 512 -20.05 13.50 10.78
C GLY A 512 -20.61 13.64 12.20
N SER A 513 -20.32 12.64 13.03
CA SER A 513 -20.99 12.29 14.29
C SER A 513 -21.05 13.36 15.39
N LEU A 514 -22.21 13.44 16.07
CA LEU A 514 -22.34 13.62 17.53
C LEU A 514 -23.63 12.89 17.98
N TYR A 515 -23.53 11.89 18.87
CA TYR A 515 -24.69 11.10 19.29
C TYR A 515 -25.56 11.82 20.35
N ARG A 516 -26.89 11.67 20.23
CA ARG A 516 -27.81 11.56 21.38
C ARG A 516 -28.88 10.51 21.05
N VAL A 517 -29.03 9.53 21.96
CA VAL A 517 -29.88 8.34 21.84
C VAL A 517 -31.38 8.70 21.80
N GLY A 518 -32.12 7.99 20.94
CA GLY A 518 -33.59 8.04 20.89
C GLY A 518 -34.20 6.93 20.02
N GLY A 519 -34.15 5.68 20.51
CA GLY A 519 -35.09 4.57 20.29
C GLY A 519 -35.59 4.20 18.88
N GLY A 520 -35.21 3.00 18.40
CA GLY A 520 -35.98 2.24 17.41
C GLY A 520 -35.14 1.35 16.50
N ARG A 521 -35.19 0.02 16.71
CA ARG A 521 -34.56 -1.02 15.87
C ARG A 521 -35.03 -0.94 14.40
N THR A 522 -34.11 -1.07 13.43
CA THR A 522 -34.16 -1.98 12.26
C THR A 522 -32.87 -1.89 11.42
N THR A 523 -32.58 -2.96 10.68
CA THR A 523 -31.27 -3.44 10.17
C THR A 523 -30.71 -2.70 8.93
N LYS A 524 -29.37 -2.71 8.79
CA LYS A 524 -28.54 -2.05 7.74
C LYS A 524 -28.33 -2.97 6.51
N PRO A 525 -28.45 -2.51 5.24
CA PRO A 525 -27.87 -3.16 4.06
C PRO A 525 -26.51 -2.56 3.65
N ALA A 526 -25.66 -3.38 3.02
CA ALA A 526 -24.27 -3.11 2.61
C ALA A 526 -24.11 -2.04 1.50
N ALA A 527 -22.94 -1.38 1.48
CA ALA A 527 -22.55 -0.35 0.50
C ALA A 527 -22.10 -0.96 -0.86
N PRO A 528 -22.29 -0.27 -2.01
CA PRO A 528 -21.80 -0.72 -3.31
C PRO A 528 -20.40 -0.20 -3.67
N ALA A 529 -19.61 -1.04 -4.35
CA ALA A 529 -18.22 -0.83 -4.77
C ALA A 529 -18.04 0.11 -5.99
N GLU A 530 -16.88 0.78 -6.06
CA GLU A 530 -16.49 1.79 -7.06
C GLU A 530 -16.13 1.20 -8.45
N ALA A 531 -16.29 2.01 -9.51
CA ALA A 531 -16.10 1.61 -10.91
C ALA A 531 -14.71 1.99 -11.46
N GLN A 532 -14.05 1.06 -12.18
CA GLN A 532 -12.71 1.24 -12.78
C GLN A 532 -12.72 1.72 -14.25
N VAL A 533 -11.71 2.50 -14.65
CA VAL A 533 -11.45 2.96 -16.03
C VAL A 533 -10.41 2.05 -16.69
N VAL A 534 -10.69 1.55 -17.91
CA VAL A 534 -9.81 0.60 -18.63
C VAL A 534 -9.30 1.23 -19.95
N GLY A 535 -8.05 1.71 -19.94
CA GLY A 535 -7.20 1.91 -21.14
C GLY A 535 -7.20 3.31 -21.82
N LEU A 536 -6.00 3.84 -22.07
CA LEU A 536 -5.70 5.04 -22.88
C LEU A 536 -4.69 4.63 -23.98
N ASP A 537 -5.06 4.75 -25.26
CA ASP A 537 -4.16 4.51 -26.39
C ASP A 537 -3.88 5.82 -27.14
N ILE A 538 -2.60 6.21 -27.21
CA ILE A 538 -2.12 7.36 -27.99
C ILE A 538 -1.22 6.80 -29.10
N ALA A 539 -1.61 6.99 -30.37
CA ALA A 539 -0.81 6.58 -31.51
C ALA A 539 -0.45 7.78 -32.40
N THR A 540 0.81 7.88 -32.81
CA THR A 540 1.31 8.78 -33.86
C THR A 540 1.79 7.96 -35.07
N PRO A 541 1.52 8.35 -36.34
CA PRO A 541 2.05 7.63 -37.49
C PRO A 541 3.53 7.97 -37.75
N GLY A 542 4.34 6.96 -38.09
CA GLY A 542 5.80 7.08 -38.22
C GLY A 542 6.41 7.40 -39.60
N TYR A 543 7.71 7.77 -39.53
CA TYR A 543 8.81 7.78 -40.54
C TYR A 543 9.01 9.01 -41.49
N PRO A 544 10.20 9.21 -42.13
CA PRO A 544 11.50 9.66 -41.57
C PRO A 544 12.19 10.79 -42.40
N ASN A 545 13.23 11.43 -41.83
CA ASN A 545 14.30 12.23 -42.47
C ASN A 545 14.00 13.51 -43.32
N SER A 546 14.84 14.53 -43.06
CA SER A 546 15.29 15.64 -43.92
C SER A 546 14.58 17.02 -43.89
N TRP A 547 15.45 18.03 -43.73
CA TRP A 547 15.42 19.48 -43.92
C TRP A 547 14.13 20.21 -44.39
N HIS A 548 13.84 21.30 -43.65
CA HIS A 548 13.10 22.53 -43.98
C HIS A 548 12.11 22.52 -45.16
N TYR A 549 10.81 22.71 -44.86
CA TYR A 549 9.93 23.70 -45.50
C TYR A 549 8.63 23.85 -44.68
N ALA A 550 8.19 25.10 -44.49
CA ALA A 550 7.01 25.48 -43.72
C ALA A 550 5.69 24.94 -44.31
N GLY A 551 4.79 24.47 -43.44
CA GLY A 551 3.35 24.41 -43.72
C GLY A 551 2.71 23.04 -44.02
N LYS A 552 2.86 22.02 -43.17
CA LYS A 552 2.03 20.79 -43.26
C LYS A 552 1.19 20.55 -41.99
N ARG A 553 -0.07 20.18 -42.20
CA ARG A 553 -1.07 19.87 -41.17
C ARG A 553 -0.91 18.44 -40.69
N THR A 554 -0.84 18.23 -39.38
CA THR A 554 -0.86 16.91 -38.73
C THR A 554 -2.25 16.68 -38.13
N LYS A 555 -2.87 15.55 -38.44
CA LYS A 555 -4.14 15.11 -37.82
C LYS A 555 -3.85 14.10 -36.73
N ASN A 556 -4.27 14.40 -35.52
CA ASN A 556 -4.19 13.49 -34.38
C ASN A 556 -5.62 13.19 -33.88
N TYR A 557 -5.82 12.01 -33.29
CA TYR A 557 -7.10 11.65 -32.69
C TYR A 557 -6.93 10.92 -31.36
N LEU A 558 -7.88 11.17 -30.45
CA LEU A 558 -8.00 10.46 -29.17
C LEU A 558 -9.34 9.72 -29.15
N ARG A 559 -9.30 8.43 -28.82
CA ARG A 559 -10.49 7.57 -28.74
C ARG A 559 -10.71 7.16 -27.29
N ILE A 560 -11.87 7.52 -26.74
CA ILE A 560 -12.25 7.16 -25.37
C ILE A 560 -13.43 6.19 -25.46
N THR A 561 -13.30 5.03 -24.81
CA THR A 561 -14.35 4.00 -24.76
C THR A 561 -14.74 3.75 -23.32
N ARG A 562 -16.05 3.83 -23.02
CA ARG A 562 -16.58 3.48 -21.70
C ARG A 562 -17.48 2.25 -21.81
N THR A 563 -17.19 1.24 -21.01
CA THR A 563 -18.02 0.03 -20.86
C THR A 563 -18.72 0.06 -19.52
N VAL A 564 -20.04 -0.17 -19.51
CA VAL A 564 -20.86 -0.18 -18.29
C VAL A 564 -21.11 -1.64 -17.88
N PRO A 565 -21.08 -2.02 -16.58
CA PRO A 565 -21.25 -3.41 -16.15
C PRO A 565 -22.71 -3.86 -16.25
N ALA A 566 -23.15 -4.18 -17.47
CA ALA A 566 -24.32 -5.00 -17.81
C ALA A 566 -24.41 -5.30 -19.33
N GLY A 567 -23.32 -5.12 -20.10
CA GLY A 567 -23.21 -5.62 -21.47
C GLY A 567 -24.17 -5.06 -22.52
N ARG A 568 -24.75 -3.86 -22.35
CA ARG A 568 -25.77 -3.34 -23.31
C ARG A 568 -25.54 -1.96 -23.93
N TYR A 569 -24.53 -1.20 -23.53
CA TYR A 569 -24.23 0.09 -24.17
C TYR A 569 -22.73 0.36 -24.25
N TYR A 570 -22.31 0.88 -25.41
CA TYR A 570 -20.97 1.43 -25.64
C TYR A 570 -21.11 2.91 -25.97
N TRP A 571 -20.31 3.75 -25.31
CA TRP A 571 -20.12 5.14 -25.70
C TRP A 571 -18.76 5.28 -26.36
N GLN A 572 -18.75 5.81 -27.59
CA GLN A 572 -17.53 6.15 -28.31
C GLN A 572 -17.57 7.61 -28.75
N SER A 573 -16.62 8.37 -28.22
CA SER A 573 -16.37 9.74 -28.65
C SER A 573 -14.99 9.78 -29.31
N THR A 574 -14.94 10.37 -30.50
CA THR A 574 -13.66 10.61 -31.19
C THR A 574 -13.39 12.10 -31.19
N VAL A 575 -12.27 12.49 -30.60
CA VAL A 575 -11.82 13.88 -30.64
C VAL A 575 -10.79 13.99 -31.75
N LEU A 576 -11.10 14.82 -32.74
CA LEU A 576 -10.23 15.12 -33.87
C LEU A 576 -9.70 16.53 -33.71
N TRP A 577 -8.39 16.70 -33.89
CA TRP A 577 -7.83 18.04 -34.02
C TRP A 577 -6.83 18.13 -35.18
N GLU A 578 -6.84 19.28 -35.84
CA GLU A 578 -5.85 19.69 -36.83
C GLU A 578 -5.01 20.83 -36.24
N GLN A 579 -3.70 20.74 -36.43
CA GLN A 579 -2.79 21.84 -36.18
C GLN A 579 -2.40 22.50 -37.51
N THR A 580 -2.58 23.82 -37.61
CA THR A 580 -2.08 24.62 -38.74
C THR A 580 -1.29 25.80 -38.17
N GLY A 581 0.05 25.72 -38.23
CA GLY A 581 0.92 26.67 -37.52
C GLY A 581 0.71 26.59 -36.01
N ASP A 582 0.57 27.75 -35.34
CA ASP A 582 0.36 27.86 -33.89
C ASP A 582 -1.11 27.76 -33.47
N THR A 583 -2.02 27.43 -34.41
CA THR A 583 -3.46 27.31 -34.16
C THR A 583 -3.89 25.85 -34.16
N LEU A 584 -4.47 25.40 -33.04
CA LEU A 584 -5.09 24.09 -32.89
C LEU A 584 -6.61 24.22 -33.08
N THR A 585 -7.20 23.48 -34.01
CA THR A 585 -8.65 23.49 -34.24
C THR A 585 -9.21 22.09 -34.03
N GLY A 586 -10.10 21.92 -33.05
CA GLY A 586 -10.66 20.62 -32.68
C GLY A 586 -12.18 20.54 -32.89
N ARG A 587 -12.68 19.33 -33.15
CA ARG A 587 -14.11 19.00 -33.13
C ARG A 587 -14.29 17.65 -32.43
N VAL A 588 -15.30 17.59 -31.56
CA VAL A 588 -15.77 16.33 -30.96
C VAL A 588 -16.88 15.79 -31.84
N GLU A 589 -16.71 14.58 -32.39
CA GLU A 589 -17.78 13.89 -33.09
C GLU A 589 -18.34 12.79 -32.17
N PRO A 590 -19.57 12.95 -31.63
CA PRO A 590 -20.22 11.88 -30.89
C PRO A 590 -20.69 10.80 -31.86
N ASN A 591 -20.17 9.58 -31.73
CA ASN A 591 -20.62 8.44 -32.50
C ASN A 591 -21.63 7.64 -31.67
N HIS A 592 -22.92 7.89 -31.89
CA HIS A 592 -23.95 6.93 -31.51
C HIS A 592 -24.07 5.88 -32.62
N GLN A 593 -23.53 4.68 -32.38
CA GLN A 593 -23.98 3.52 -33.13
C GLN A 593 -25.17 2.89 -32.42
N PRO A 594 -26.35 2.77 -33.06
CA PRO A 594 -27.37 1.87 -32.55
C PRO A 594 -26.86 0.42 -32.68
N PRO A 595 -27.37 -0.50 -31.84
CA PRO A 595 -26.86 -1.88 -31.78
C PRO A 595 -26.92 -2.55 -33.15
N SER A 596 -25.82 -3.19 -33.56
CA SER A 596 -25.87 -4.19 -34.62
C SER A 596 -26.69 -5.37 -34.10
N ALA A 597 -27.94 -5.47 -34.54
CA ALA A 597 -28.72 -6.67 -34.35
C ALA A 597 -27.99 -7.83 -35.03
N ALA A 598 -27.71 -8.89 -34.28
CA ALA A 598 -27.41 -10.18 -34.88
C ALA A 598 -28.63 -10.58 -35.74
N GLY A 599 -28.45 -10.57 -37.07
CA GLY A 599 -29.37 -11.12 -38.05
C GLY A 599 -30.58 -10.24 -38.42
N GLY A 600 -30.49 -9.52 -39.54
CA GLY A 600 -31.65 -8.89 -40.19
C GLY A 600 -31.26 -7.74 -41.11
N SER A 601 -31.59 -7.85 -42.40
CA SER A 601 -31.26 -6.91 -43.46
C SER A 601 -32.15 -5.65 -43.40
N ASP A 602 -31.70 -4.57 -42.78
CA ASP A 602 -32.28 -3.23 -42.97
C ASP A 602 -31.19 -2.15 -42.82
N SER A 603 -31.02 -1.30 -43.83
CA SER A 603 -29.99 -0.25 -43.89
C SER A 603 -30.60 1.15 -43.85
N CYS A 604 -30.23 1.97 -42.85
CA CYS A 604 -30.49 3.42 -42.84
C CYS A 604 -29.21 4.16 -43.24
N SER A 605 -29.22 4.88 -44.37
CA SER A 605 -28.13 5.76 -44.80
C SER A 605 -28.49 7.22 -44.57
N PHE A 606 -27.64 7.99 -43.88
CA PHE A 606 -27.70 9.45 -43.87
C PHE A 606 -26.68 10.02 -44.87
N ARG A 607 -27.14 10.87 -45.80
CA ARG A 607 -26.24 11.69 -46.64
C ARG A 607 -26.01 13.06 -45.97
N ARG A 608 -24.75 13.45 -45.81
CA ARG A 608 -24.32 14.79 -45.36
C ARG A 608 -24.68 15.87 -46.40
N ARG A 609 -25.12 17.02 -45.91
CA ARG A 609 -24.74 18.33 -46.46
C ARG A 609 -24.20 19.19 -45.32
#